data_AF-A0A1A8MDV3-F1
#
_entry.id   AF-A0A1A8MDV3-F1
#
_cell.length_a   1.000
_cell.length_b   1.000
_cell.length_c   1.000
_cell.angle_alpha   90.00
_cell.angle_beta   90.00
_cell.angle_gamma   90.00
#
_symmetry.space_group_name_H-M   'P 1'
#
loop_
_entity.id
_entity.type
_entity.pdbx_description
1 polymer ?
#
loop_
_entity_poly.entity_id
_entity_poly.type
_entity_poly.pdbx_seq_one_letter_code
_entity_poly.pdbx_strand_id
1 'polypeptide(L)'
;WHSCHQHYHSMDAFSNYDLLDIVTGRKVAEGHKASFCLEDTGCDHGFRRRYACTSHTQGLSPGCHDTYAANIDCQWIDITDVPPGNYILKITVNPNFLILESDFTNNIVKCEITYTGLYVQTRNCRISRV
;
A
#
# COMPACT_ATOMS: atom_id res chain seq x y z
N TRP A 1 -15.10 -0.19 -11.16
CA TRP A 1 -15.98 -0.71 -10.09
C TRP A 1 -15.34 -1.95 -9.54
N HIS A 2 -15.11 -2.03 -8.23
CA HIS A 2 -14.46 -3.17 -7.60
C HIS A 2 -15.46 -3.97 -6.78
N SER A 3 -15.68 -5.22 -7.18
CA SER A 3 -16.75 -6.06 -6.61
C SER A 3 -16.56 -6.36 -5.12
N CYS A 4 -15.33 -6.38 -4.63
CA CYS A 4 -15.05 -6.62 -3.21
C CYS A 4 -15.36 -5.40 -2.33
N HIS A 5 -15.32 -4.19 -2.89
CA HIS A 5 -15.47 -2.94 -2.12
C HIS A 5 -16.70 -2.10 -2.49
N GLN A 6 -17.45 -2.56 -3.50
CA GLN A 6 -18.73 -1.97 -3.93
C GLN A 6 -18.64 -0.47 -4.24
N HIS A 7 -17.52 -0.02 -4.81
CA HIS A 7 -17.34 1.35 -5.28
C HIS A 7 -16.39 1.45 -6.50
N TYR A 8 -16.28 2.63 -7.10
CA TYR A 8 -15.41 2.87 -8.26
C TYR A 8 -13.99 3.16 -7.82
N HIS A 9 -13.03 2.54 -8.50
CA HIS A 9 -11.63 2.79 -8.28
C HIS A 9 -11.09 3.64 -9.44
N SER A 10 -10.30 4.67 -9.14
CA SER A 10 -9.80 5.64 -10.11
C SER A 10 -8.53 5.18 -10.85
N MET A 11 -7.85 4.15 -10.34
CA MET A 11 -6.67 3.54 -10.94
C MET A 11 -6.60 2.05 -10.63
N ASP A 12 -6.02 1.24 -11.53
CA ASP A 12 -5.89 -0.23 -11.37
C ASP A 12 -5.04 -0.66 -10.16
N ALA A 13 -3.98 0.10 -9.84
CA ALA A 13 -3.19 -0.09 -8.61
C ALA A 13 -2.54 1.24 -8.21
N PHE A 14 -2.90 1.78 -7.04
CA PHE A 14 -2.22 2.95 -6.46
C PHE A 14 -0.96 2.55 -5.69
N SER A 15 -0.85 1.28 -5.27
CA SER A 15 0.35 0.76 -4.60
C SER A 15 0.61 -0.71 -4.88
N ASN A 16 1.89 -1.06 -5.04
CA ASN A 16 2.36 -2.43 -5.19
C ASN A 16 3.03 -2.93 -3.92
N TYR A 17 2.71 -4.15 -3.51
CA TYR A 17 3.26 -4.80 -2.33
C TYR A 17 4.06 -6.04 -2.75
N ASP A 18 5.38 -5.93 -2.67
CA ASP A 18 6.29 -7.02 -3.03
C ASP A 18 6.87 -7.63 -1.75
N LEU A 19 6.87 -8.95 -1.65
CA LEU A 19 7.68 -9.68 -0.68
C LEU A 19 8.96 -10.14 -1.38
N LEU A 20 10.11 -9.71 -0.86
CA LEU A 20 11.42 -9.98 -1.45
C LEU A 20 12.22 -10.91 -0.54
N ASP A 21 12.88 -11.90 -1.11
CA ASP A 21 13.87 -12.71 -0.41
C ASP A 21 15.04 -11.81 0.06
N ILE A 22 15.41 -11.91 1.34
CA ILE A 22 16.38 -10.98 1.94
C ILE A 22 17.80 -11.15 1.39
N VAL A 23 18.15 -12.35 0.91
CA VAL A 23 19.50 -12.68 0.44
C VAL A 23 19.68 -12.30 -1.03
N THR A 24 18.72 -12.70 -1.86
CA THR A 24 18.78 -12.53 -3.31
C THR A 24 18.13 -11.24 -3.80
N GLY A 25 17.27 -10.63 -2.98
CA GLY A 25 16.45 -9.48 -3.36
C GLY A 25 15.37 -9.80 -4.39
N ARG A 26 15.18 -11.07 -4.75
CA ARG A 26 14.18 -11.49 -5.74
C ARG A 26 12.79 -11.46 -5.13
N LYS A 27 11.80 -11.09 -5.93
CA LYS A 27 10.40 -11.17 -5.55
C LYS A 27 9.99 -12.64 -5.38
N VAL A 28 9.40 -12.97 -4.23
CA VAL A 28 8.90 -14.32 -3.90
C VAL A 28 7.38 -14.39 -3.81
N ALA A 29 6.73 -13.27 -3.51
CA ALA A 29 5.29 -13.12 -3.59
C ALA A 29 4.96 -11.66 -3.92
N GLU A 30 3.79 -11.46 -4.51
CA GLU A 30 3.24 -10.13 -4.73
C GLU A 30 1.78 -10.09 -4.28
N GLY A 31 1.44 -8.95 -3.70
CA GLY A 31 0.08 -8.55 -3.50
C GLY A 31 -0.09 -7.22 -4.20
N HIS A 32 -1.32 -6.98 -4.63
CA HIS A 32 -1.69 -5.68 -5.12
C HIS A 32 -2.75 -5.15 -4.20
N LYS A 33 -2.62 -3.87 -3.89
CA LYS A 33 -3.77 -3.15 -3.40
C LYS A 33 -4.62 -2.80 -4.61
N ALA A 34 -5.56 -3.71 -4.90
CA ALA A 34 -6.36 -3.75 -6.11
C ALA A 34 -7.29 -2.53 -6.16
N SER A 35 -6.79 -1.49 -6.82
CA SER A 35 -7.49 -0.27 -7.18
C SER A 35 -8.05 0.51 -5.95
N PHE A 36 -8.06 1.84 -5.99
CA PHE A 36 -8.40 2.66 -4.82
C PHE A 36 -9.52 3.62 -5.13
N CYS A 37 -10.33 3.91 -4.11
CA CYS A 37 -10.98 5.19 -4.06
C CYS A 37 -10.14 6.17 -3.23
N LEU A 38 -9.70 7.27 -3.83
CA LEU A 38 -8.93 8.27 -3.08
C LEU A 38 -9.90 9.17 -2.27
N GLU A 39 -9.79 9.12 -0.95
CA GLU A 39 -10.53 9.98 -0.04
C GLU A 39 -9.76 10.45 1.19
N ASP A 40 -10.27 11.51 1.82
CA ASP A 40 -9.69 12.05 3.04
C ASP A 40 -10.24 11.32 4.28
N THR A 41 -9.65 10.15 4.61
CA THR A 41 -10.05 9.36 5.80
C THR A 41 -9.69 10.02 7.13
N GLY A 42 -8.68 10.89 7.12
CA GLY A 42 -8.16 11.65 8.24
C GLY A 42 -7.29 12.81 7.77
N CYS A 43 -7.09 13.81 8.63
CA CYS A 43 -6.23 14.95 8.33
C CYS A 43 -5.52 15.43 9.59
N ASP A 44 -4.35 16.04 9.39
CA ASP A 44 -3.61 16.73 10.43
C ASP A 44 -4.40 17.93 10.96
N HIS A 45 -4.05 18.35 12.18
CA HIS A 45 -4.73 19.47 12.82
C HIS A 45 -4.62 20.76 12.00
N GLY A 46 -5.77 21.36 11.67
CA GLY A 46 -5.87 22.57 10.85
C GLY A 46 -6.20 22.31 9.37
N PHE A 47 -6.14 21.06 8.91
CA PHE A 47 -6.55 20.68 7.56
C PHE A 47 -8.01 20.21 7.52
N ARG A 48 -8.66 20.34 6.37
CA ARG A 48 -10.07 19.97 6.17
C ARG A 48 -10.20 18.93 5.08
N ARG A 49 -11.03 17.92 5.36
CA ARG A 49 -11.43 16.90 4.38
C ARG A 49 -12.24 17.55 3.25
N ARG A 50 -12.03 17.07 2.02
CA ARG A 50 -12.71 17.52 0.81
C ARG A 50 -13.20 16.35 -0.02
N TYR A 51 -12.41 15.28 -0.13
CA TYR A 51 -12.69 14.14 -0.98
C TYR A 51 -13.31 13.01 -0.18
N ALA A 52 -14.38 12.43 -0.73
CA ALA A 52 -15.08 11.29 -0.16
C ALA A 52 -15.56 10.38 -1.28
N CYS A 53 -15.37 9.08 -1.14
CA CYS A 53 -15.73 8.10 -2.15
C CYS A 53 -17.23 8.09 -2.49
N THR A 54 -18.06 8.46 -1.52
CA THR A 54 -19.51 8.61 -1.66
C THR A 54 -19.93 9.83 -2.49
N SER A 55 -19.04 10.80 -2.70
CA SER A 55 -19.33 12.09 -3.33
C SER A 55 -19.04 12.15 -4.84
N HIS A 56 -18.75 11.02 -5.48
CA HIS A 56 -18.37 10.87 -6.90
C HIS A 56 -17.04 11.52 -7.32
N THR A 57 -16.43 12.38 -6.49
CA THR A 57 -15.13 13.00 -6.77
C THR A 57 -14.07 12.42 -5.82
N GLN A 58 -13.01 11.87 -6.39
CA GLN A 58 -11.90 11.28 -5.64
C GLN A 58 -10.69 12.21 -5.61
N GLY A 59 -9.87 12.08 -4.57
CA GLY A 59 -8.64 12.82 -4.40
C GLY A 59 -8.10 12.71 -2.97
N LEU A 60 -6.90 13.25 -2.77
CA LEU A 60 -6.29 13.37 -1.46
C LEU A 60 -5.92 14.84 -1.23
N SER A 61 -6.48 15.44 -0.20
CA SER A 61 -6.22 16.84 0.15
C SER A 61 -4.83 16.99 0.79
N PRO A 62 -4.16 18.15 0.61
CA PRO A 62 -2.94 18.46 1.33
C PRO A 62 -3.15 18.36 2.85
N GLY A 63 -2.22 17.70 3.56
CA GLY A 63 -2.33 17.47 5.01
C GLY A 63 -3.36 16.42 5.42
N CYS A 64 -3.95 15.70 4.46
CA CYS A 64 -4.83 14.57 4.70
C CYS A 64 -4.16 13.25 4.30
N HIS A 65 -4.71 12.14 4.80
CA HIS A 65 -4.25 10.80 4.50
C HIS A 65 -5.44 9.87 4.22
N ASP A 66 -5.17 8.84 3.42
CA ASP A 66 -6.12 7.81 3.05
C ASP A 66 -5.71 6.46 3.69
N THR A 67 -6.38 6.13 4.79
CA THR A 67 -6.08 4.95 5.62
C THR A 67 -7.05 3.83 5.28
N TYR A 68 -6.48 2.72 4.81
CA TYR A 68 -7.21 1.48 4.61
C TYR A 68 -6.89 0.51 5.72
N ALA A 69 -7.93 0.03 6.39
CA ALA A 69 -7.79 -0.93 7.46
C ALA A 69 -7.47 -2.33 6.93
N ALA A 70 -6.71 -3.10 7.71
CA ALA A 70 -6.24 -4.44 7.34
C ALA A 70 -7.36 -5.48 7.16
N ASN A 71 -8.56 -5.20 7.64
CA ASN A 71 -9.75 -6.05 7.51
C ASN A 71 -10.52 -5.81 6.21
N ILE A 72 -10.08 -4.88 5.35
CA ILE A 72 -10.68 -4.66 4.05
C ILE A 72 -10.19 -5.75 3.11
N ASP A 73 -11.10 -6.39 2.36
CA ASP A 73 -10.76 -7.48 1.45
C ASP A 73 -9.74 -7.07 0.38
N CYS A 74 -8.98 -8.03 -0.16
CA CYS A 74 -8.00 -7.81 -1.24
C CYS A 74 -6.85 -6.85 -0.85
N GLN A 75 -6.51 -6.77 0.44
CA GLN A 75 -5.44 -5.95 1.01
C GLN A 75 -4.26 -6.79 1.53
N TRP A 76 -4.00 -7.95 0.95
CA TRP A 76 -2.99 -8.89 1.42
C TRP A 76 -2.04 -9.34 0.31
N ILE A 77 -0.86 -9.80 0.73
CA ILE A 77 0.01 -10.64 -0.10
C ILE A 77 -0.34 -12.08 0.28
N ASP A 78 -0.72 -12.90 -0.70
CA ASP A 78 -0.86 -14.33 -0.46
C ASP A 78 0.53 -14.94 -0.27
N ILE A 79 0.73 -15.60 0.87
CA ILE A 79 2.00 -16.24 1.23
C ILE A 79 1.83 -17.76 1.42
N THR A 80 0.75 -18.35 0.90
CA THR A 80 0.45 -19.79 1.03
C THR A 80 1.62 -20.68 0.60
N ASP A 81 2.29 -20.30 -0.49
CA ASP A 81 3.41 -21.05 -1.06
C ASP A 81 4.79 -20.49 -0.69
N VAL A 82 4.85 -19.50 0.21
CA VAL A 82 6.12 -18.90 0.67
C VAL A 82 6.63 -19.71 1.85
N PRO A 83 7.87 -20.23 1.84
CA PRO A 83 8.40 -20.98 2.98
C PRO A 83 8.76 -20.07 4.16
N PRO A 84 8.88 -20.60 5.40
CA PRO A 84 9.44 -19.85 6.52
C PRO A 84 10.82 -19.27 6.20
N GLY A 85 11.08 -18.04 6.63
CA GLY A 85 12.31 -17.33 6.29
C GLY A 85 12.29 -15.85 6.67
N ASN A 86 13.34 -15.16 6.25
CA ASN A 86 13.47 -13.71 6.41
C ASN A 86 13.32 -13.03 5.05
N TYR A 87 12.52 -11.97 5.02
CA TYR A 87 12.11 -11.28 3.81
C TYR A 87 12.15 -9.76 4.02
N ILE A 88 12.06 -9.03 2.92
CA ILE A 88 11.79 -7.60 2.92
C ILE A 88 10.42 -7.37 2.30
N LEU A 89 9.51 -6.78 3.07
CA LEU A 89 8.29 -6.21 2.51
C LEU A 89 8.65 -4.87 1.88
N LYS A 90 8.42 -4.73 0.58
CA LYS A 90 8.59 -3.49 -0.17
C LYS A 90 7.23 -3.00 -0.64
N ILE A 91 6.83 -1.82 -0.18
CA ILE A 91 5.61 -1.14 -0.62
C ILE A 91 6.04 0.03 -1.50
N THR A 92 5.47 0.13 -2.69
CA THR A 92 5.70 1.26 -3.61
C THR A 92 4.38 1.95 -3.90
N VAL A 93 4.27 3.22 -3.54
CA VAL A 93 3.13 4.09 -3.86
C VAL A 93 3.35 4.75 -5.22
N ASN A 94 2.28 4.87 -6.01
CA ASN A 94 2.30 5.43 -7.36
C ASN A 94 3.47 4.87 -8.23
N PRO A 95 3.60 3.53 -8.34
CA PRO A 95 4.79 2.89 -8.90
C PRO A 95 5.03 3.22 -10.38
N ASN A 96 3.99 3.63 -11.10
CA ASN A 96 4.01 3.95 -12.53
C ASN A 96 4.03 5.46 -12.81
N PHE A 97 4.16 6.30 -11.77
CA PHE A 97 4.19 7.76 -11.88
C PHE A 97 2.99 8.36 -12.63
N LEU A 98 1.81 7.75 -12.46
CA LEU A 98 0.58 8.19 -13.12
C LEU A 98 0.04 9.48 -12.50
N ILE A 99 0.34 9.72 -11.22
CA ILE A 99 0.04 10.96 -10.51
C ILE A 99 1.33 11.77 -10.40
N LEU A 100 1.25 13.06 -10.71
CA LEU A 100 2.38 13.97 -10.53
C LEU A 100 2.57 14.27 -9.04
N GLU A 101 3.78 14.06 -8.55
CA GLU A 101 4.19 14.35 -7.19
C GLU A 101 5.39 15.30 -7.20
N SER A 102 5.54 16.10 -6.14
CA SER A 102 6.70 17.01 -5.99
C SER A 102 8.01 16.27 -5.73
N ASP A 103 7.91 15.07 -5.18
CA ASP A 103 9.01 14.19 -4.82
C ASP A 103 8.53 12.75 -5.00
N PHE A 104 9.29 11.95 -5.76
CA PHE A 104 9.03 10.53 -5.94
C PHE A 104 10.03 9.64 -5.16
N THR A 105 11.07 10.26 -4.59
CA THR A 105 12.15 9.53 -3.90
C THR A 105 11.64 8.88 -2.62
N ASN A 106 10.54 9.37 -2.04
CA ASN A 106 9.94 8.91 -0.80
C ASN A 106 8.77 7.91 -0.99
N ASN A 107 8.51 7.44 -2.20
CA ASN A 107 7.36 6.57 -2.50
C ASN A 107 7.52 5.11 -2.08
N ILE A 108 8.71 4.72 -1.61
CA ILE A 108 9.02 3.34 -1.24
C ILE A 108 9.15 3.21 0.27
N VAL A 109 8.43 2.26 0.85
CA VAL A 109 8.61 1.79 2.22
C VAL A 109 9.20 0.39 2.20
N LYS A 110 10.17 0.12 3.07
CA LYS A 110 10.72 -1.22 3.29
C LYS A 110 10.60 -1.61 4.76
N CYS A 111 10.18 -2.84 5.01
CA CYS A 111 10.13 -3.44 6.35
C CYS A 111 10.85 -4.79 6.34
N GLU A 112 11.48 -5.13 7.46
CA GLU A 112 12.02 -6.47 7.70
C GLU A 112 10.89 -7.40 8.15
N ILE A 113 10.81 -8.57 7.53
CA ILE A 113 9.79 -9.59 7.79
C ILE A 113 10.48 -10.87 8.23
N THR A 114 10.04 -11.44 9.35
CA THR A 114 10.37 -12.80 9.76
C THR A 114 9.10 -13.63 9.75
N TYR A 115 9.06 -14.64 8.88
CA TYR A 115 7.95 -15.59 8.78
C TYR A 115 8.38 -16.95 9.33
N THR A 116 7.67 -17.44 10.35
CA THR A 116 8.03 -18.69 11.05
C THR A 116 7.28 -19.93 10.53
N GLY A 117 6.36 -19.75 9.58
CA GLY A 117 5.36 -20.77 9.23
C GLY A 117 4.07 -20.67 10.05
N LEU A 118 4.12 -20.06 11.25
CA LEU A 118 2.97 -19.94 12.15
C LEU A 118 2.53 -18.49 12.34
N TYR A 119 3.47 -17.56 12.34
CA TYR A 119 3.19 -16.12 12.46
C TYR A 119 4.23 -15.31 11.68
N VAL A 120 3.84 -14.07 11.39
CA VAL A 120 4.69 -13.07 10.73
C VAL A 120 5.03 -12.00 11.75
N GLN A 121 6.30 -11.62 11.81
CA GLN A 121 6.75 -10.45 12.55
C GLN A 121 7.29 -9.40 11.58
N THR A 122 6.82 -8.17 11.74
CA THR A 122 7.27 -7.01 10.97
C THR A 122 8.09 -6.08 11.86
N ARG A 123 9.27 -5.67 11.39
CA ARG A 123 10.19 -4.77 12.11
C ARG A 123 10.79 -3.73 11.16
N ASN A 124 11.36 -2.68 11.75
CA ASN A 124 12.23 -1.73 11.05
C ASN A 124 11.63 -1.13 9.76
N CYS A 125 10.32 -0.88 9.75
CA CYS A 125 9.65 -0.21 8.65
C CYS A 125 10.16 1.23 8.49
N ARG A 126 10.63 1.57 7.29
CA ARG A 126 11.14 2.91 6.99
C ARG A 126 10.89 3.29 5.53
N ILE A 127 10.72 4.59 5.31
CA ILE A 127 10.77 5.17 3.97
C ILE A 127 12.20 4.98 3.44
N SER A 128 12.30 4.32 2.29
CA SER A 128 13.55 4.09 1.57
C SER A 128 13.66 5.18 0.51
N ARG A 129 14.45 6.22 0.79
CA ARG A 129 14.73 7.25 -0.20
C ARG A 129 15.66 6.71 -1.29
N VAL A 130 15.24 6.81 -2.55
CA VAL A 130 16.00 6.36 -3.73
C VAL A 130 16.18 7.49 -4.72
#